data_AF-A0A9X8VGF8-F1
#
_entry.id   AF-A0A9X8VGF8-F1
#
_cell.length_a   1.000
_cell.length_b   1.000
_cell.length_c   1.000
_cell.angle_alpha   90.00
_cell.angle_beta   90.00
_cell.angle_gamma   90.00
#
_symmetry.space_group_name_H-M   'P 1'
#
loop_
_entity.id
_entity.type
_entity.pdbx_description
1 polymer ?
#
loop_
_entity_poly.entity_id
_entity_poly.type
_entity_poly.pdbx_seq_one_letter_code
_entity_poly.pdbx_strand_id
1 'polypeptide(L)'
;MVTRAPDNADRHAQTDMPDEAEHALRFSRAREAQSNALIEDYVELIADLLQSTREARTTDIARRFGVSHPTAIKNIARLKSAGLVESRPYRGVFLTEEGEQLA
;
A
#
# COMPACT_ATOMS: atom_id res chain seq x y z
N MET A 1 65.60 3.19 -7.31
CA MET A 1 65.00 4.48 -6.93
C MET A 1 63.72 4.65 -7.75
N VAL A 2 62.60 4.77 -7.04
CA VAL A 2 61.23 5.13 -7.48
C VAL A 2 60.43 4.10 -8.30
N THR A 3 59.60 3.40 -7.54
CA THR A 3 58.31 2.78 -7.87
C THR A 3 57.36 3.73 -8.59
N ARG A 4 56.57 3.26 -9.56
CA ARG A 4 55.19 3.76 -9.71
C ARG A 4 54.24 2.61 -10.05
N ALA A 5 53.41 2.31 -9.07
CA ALA A 5 52.24 1.42 -9.13
C ALA A 5 51.12 2.08 -9.98
N PRO A 6 50.07 1.34 -10.35
CA PRO A 6 49.29 1.54 -11.55
C PRO A 6 48.32 2.72 -11.45
N ASP A 7 48.07 3.36 -12.60
CA ASP A 7 47.05 4.40 -12.77
C ASP A 7 45.67 3.72 -12.84
N ASN A 8 45.19 3.28 -11.68
CA ASN A 8 43.84 2.75 -11.52
C ASN A 8 42.86 3.93 -11.47
N ALA A 9 42.57 4.51 -12.63
CA ALA A 9 41.64 5.63 -12.81
C ALA A 9 40.16 5.22 -12.80
N ASP A 10 39.84 4.03 -12.26
CA ASP A 10 38.50 3.66 -11.84
C ASP A 10 38.46 3.69 -10.32
N ARG A 11 38.01 4.80 -9.71
CA ARG A 11 37.37 4.87 -8.38
C ARG A 11 37.16 6.32 -7.98
N HIS A 12 35.98 6.84 -8.28
CA HIS A 12 34.97 7.22 -7.29
C HIS A 12 33.83 7.86 -8.09
N ALA A 13 32.82 7.05 -8.44
CA ALA A 13 31.49 7.60 -8.65
C ALA A 13 31.13 8.32 -7.35
N GLN A 14 31.25 9.64 -7.34
CA GLN A 14 30.63 10.47 -6.32
C GLN A 14 29.14 10.27 -6.48
N THR A 15 28.58 9.31 -5.73
CA THR A 15 27.14 9.26 -5.50
C THR A 15 26.83 10.38 -4.52
N ASP A 16 26.84 11.63 -5.01
CA ASP A 16 26.37 12.74 -4.22
C ASP A 16 24.89 12.49 -3.93
N MET A 17 24.55 12.50 -2.65
CA MET A 17 23.20 12.25 -2.19
C MET A 17 22.29 13.32 -2.81
N PRO A 18 21.13 12.96 -3.41
CA PRO A 18 20.17 13.94 -3.91
C PRO A 18 19.86 15.02 -2.86
N ASP A 19 19.37 16.17 -3.32
CA ASP A 19 18.94 17.24 -2.40
C ASP A 19 17.88 16.75 -1.41
N GLU A 20 17.86 17.29 -0.19
CA GLU A 20 16.97 16.86 0.88
C GLU A 20 15.49 16.93 0.47
N ALA A 21 15.10 17.99 -0.25
CA ALA A 21 13.74 18.14 -0.74
C ALA A 21 13.39 17.09 -1.80
N GLU A 22 14.36 16.72 -2.65
CA GLU A 22 14.20 15.69 -3.65
C GLU A 22 13.99 14.31 -3.02
N HIS A 23 14.76 13.96 -1.97
CA HIS A 23 14.53 12.73 -1.20
C HIS A 23 13.15 12.71 -0.58
N ALA A 24 12.77 13.77 0.13
CA ALA A 24 11.48 13.86 0.80
C ALA A 24 10.31 13.66 -0.19
N LEU A 25 10.38 14.30 -1.37
CA LEU A 25 9.38 14.14 -2.43
C LEU A 25 9.32 12.70 -2.96
N ARG A 26 10.47 12.07 -3.22
CA ARG A 26 10.53 10.68 -3.69
C ARG A 26 9.89 9.73 -2.68
N PHE A 27 10.20 9.88 -1.39
CA PHE A 27 9.59 9.06 -0.35
C PHE A 27 8.08 9.30 -0.22
N SER A 28 7.61 10.54 -0.35
CA SER A 28 6.17 10.84 -0.31
C SER A 28 5.42 10.20 -1.47
N ARG A 29 5.94 10.32 -2.70
CA ARG A 29 5.35 9.64 -3.88
C ARG A 29 5.31 8.13 -3.73
N ALA A 30 6.39 7.53 -3.21
CA ALA A 30 6.43 6.09 -2.98
C ALA A 30 5.36 5.65 -1.95
N ARG A 31 5.18 6.42 -0.87
CA ARG A 31 4.14 6.16 0.14
C ARG A 31 2.73 6.34 -0.41
N GLU A 32 2.50 7.34 -1.24
CA GLU A 32 1.22 7.58 -1.91
C GLU A 32 0.87 6.42 -2.86
N ALA A 33 1.80 6.03 -3.73
CA ALA A 33 1.62 4.89 -4.63
C ALA A 33 1.35 3.60 -3.86
N GLN A 34 2.11 3.33 -2.79
CA GLN A 34 1.88 2.17 -1.94
C GLN A 34 0.52 2.23 -1.23
N SER A 35 0.07 3.41 -0.80
CA SER A 35 -1.24 3.58 -0.17
C SER A 35 -2.38 3.34 -1.16
N ASN A 36 -2.24 3.80 -2.40
CA ASN A 36 -3.26 3.60 -3.44
C ASN A 36 -3.36 2.12 -3.83
N ALA A 37 -2.22 1.45 -4.06
CA ALA A 37 -2.21 0.02 -4.35
C ALA A 37 -2.89 -0.79 -3.24
N LEU A 38 -2.63 -0.45 -1.97
CA LEU A 38 -3.30 -1.10 -0.85
C LEU A 38 -4.81 -0.85 -0.86
N ILE A 39 -5.25 0.36 -1.18
CA ILE A 39 -6.68 0.66 -1.28
C ILE A 39 -7.32 -0.20 -2.36
N GLU A 40 -6.76 -0.20 -3.57
CA GLU A 40 -7.23 -0.99 -4.72
C GLU A 40 -7.36 -2.47 -4.36
N ASP A 41 -6.29 -3.08 -3.80
CA ASP A 41 -6.31 -4.48 -3.37
C ASP A 41 -7.47 -4.78 -2.39
N TYR A 42 -7.71 -3.88 -1.43
CA TYR A 42 -8.76 -4.08 -0.43
C TYR A 42 -10.15 -3.97 -1.03
N VAL A 43 -10.35 -3.05 -1.98
CA VAL A 43 -11.65 -2.87 -2.63
C VAL A 43 -11.98 -4.08 -3.50
N GLU A 44 -11.00 -4.57 -4.28
CA GLU A 44 -11.10 -5.79 -5.10
C GLU A 44 -11.46 -7.01 -4.23
N LEU A 45 -10.72 -7.23 -3.14
CA LEU A 45 -10.99 -8.36 -2.26
C LEU A 45 -12.39 -8.29 -1.61
N ILE A 46 -12.82 -7.10 -1.24
CA ILE A 46 -14.17 -6.91 -0.66
C ILE A 46 -15.22 -7.22 -1.74
N ALA A 47 -15.04 -6.77 -2.98
CA ALA A 47 -15.93 -7.11 -4.10
C ALA A 47 -16.03 -8.62 -4.29
N ASP A 48 -14.90 -9.33 -4.34
CA ASP A 48 -14.82 -10.79 -4.46
C ASP A 48 -15.57 -11.52 -3.34
N LEU A 49 -15.40 -11.08 -2.10
CA LEU A 49 -16.12 -11.64 -0.96
C LEU A 49 -17.62 -11.38 -1.06
N LEU A 50 -18.03 -10.17 -1.46
CA LEU A 50 -19.44 -9.84 -1.63
C LEU A 50 -20.08 -10.65 -2.77
N GLN A 51 -19.38 -10.88 -3.87
CA GLN A 51 -19.87 -11.70 -4.97
C GLN A 51 -19.98 -13.18 -4.58
N SER A 52 -19.01 -13.71 -3.84
CA SER A 52 -18.94 -15.14 -3.50
C SER A 52 -19.80 -15.54 -2.29
N THR A 53 -19.86 -14.73 -1.24
CA THR A 53 -20.53 -15.08 0.04
C THR A 53 -21.60 -14.08 0.46
N ARG A 54 -21.78 -12.97 -0.27
CA ARG A 54 -22.65 -11.83 0.08
C ARG A 54 -22.23 -11.06 1.33
N GLU A 55 -21.08 -11.37 1.91
CA GLU A 55 -20.58 -10.73 3.13
C GLU A 55 -19.04 -10.67 3.14
N ALA A 56 -18.48 -9.46 3.32
CA ALA A 56 -17.06 -9.29 3.58
C ALA A 56 -16.80 -9.09 5.08
N ARG A 57 -16.47 -10.18 5.79
CA ARG A 57 -16.13 -10.11 7.22
C ARG A 57 -14.67 -9.71 7.40
N THR A 58 -14.39 -8.84 8.37
CA THR A 58 -13.02 -8.41 8.70
C THR A 58 -12.07 -9.58 9.01
N THR A 59 -12.59 -10.66 9.57
CA THR A 59 -11.83 -11.91 9.81
C THR A 59 -11.41 -12.59 8.50
N ASP A 60 -12.29 -12.64 7.50
CA ASP A 60 -12.00 -13.26 6.21
C ASP A 60 -11.07 -12.38 5.38
N ILE A 61 -11.27 -11.05 5.43
CA ILE A 61 -10.36 -10.06 4.82
C ILE A 61 -8.95 -10.23 5.39
N ALA A 62 -8.81 -10.25 6.73
CA ALA A 62 -7.51 -10.43 7.39
C ALA A 62 -6.82 -11.73 6.96
N ARG A 63 -7.57 -12.85 6.94
CA ARG A 63 -7.05 -14.17 6.54
C ARG A 63 -6.58 -14.19 5.09
N ARG A 64 -7.35 -13.63 4.16
CA ARG A 64 -7.02 -13.62 2.74
C ARG A 64 -5.85 -12.69 2.41
N PHE A 65 -5.72 -11.57 3.12
CA PHE A 65 -4.55 -10.69 3.01
C PHE A 65 -3.30 -11.20 3.72
N GLY A 66 -3.40 -12.24 4.56
CA GLY A 66 -2.28 -12.70 5.38
C GLY A 66 -1.82 -11.69 6.43
N VAL A 67 -2.71 -10.81 6.89
CA VAL A 67 -2.42 -9.78 7.88
C VAL A 67 -3.11 -10.05 9.21
N SER A 68 -2.62 -9.41 10.28
CA SER A 68 -3.30 -9.48 11.58
C SER A 68 -4.69 -8.83 11.52
N HIS A 69 -5.61 -9.30 12.36
CA HIS A 69 -6.96 -8.72 12.45
C HIS A 69 -6.94 -7.21 12.78
N PRO A 70 -6.11 -6.71 13.73
CA PRO A 70 -5.95 -5.27 13.96
C PRO A 70 -5.45 -4.50 12.73
N THR A 71 -4.55 -5.08 11.93
CA THR A 71 -4.09 -4.47 10.66
C THR A 71 -5.26 -4.32 9.68
N ALA A 72 -6.09 -5.36 9.52
CA ALA A 72 -7.27 -5.28 8.66
C ALA A 72 -8.26 -4.23 9.15
N ILE A 73 -8.54 -4.16 10.46
CA ILE A 73 -9.40 -3.11 11.04
C ILE A 73 -8.87 -1.72 10.71
N LYS A 74 -7.57 -1.49 10.88
CA LYS A 74 -6.93 -0.20 10.59
C LYS A 74 -7.08 0.18 9.11
N ASN A 75 -6.87 -0.75 8.20
CA ASN A 75 -7.00 -0.49 6.76
C ASN A 75 -8.46 -0.27 6.35
N ILE A 76 -9.40 -1.08 6.85
CA ILE A 76 -10.85 -0.88 6.61
C ILE A 76 -11.30 0.49 7.15
N ALA A 77 -10.79 0.93 8.30
CA ALA A 77 -11.09 2.27 8.81
C ALA A 77 -10.59 3.37 7.86
N ARG A 78 -9.44 3.18 7.20
CA ARG A 78 -8.93 4.11 6.18
C ARG A 78 -9.83 4.14 4.96
N LEU A 79 -10.25 2.98 4.45
CA LEU A 79 -11.20 2.92 3.32
C LEU A 79 -12.52 3.60 3.69
N LYS A 80 -12.99 3.43 4.93
CA LYS A 80 -14.20 4.11 5.42
C LYS A 80 -14.02 5.62 5.46
N SER A 81 -12.88 6.11 5.95
CA SER A 81 -12.56 7.54 5.92
C SER A 81 -12.41 8.09 4.50
N ALA A 82 -12.04 7.26 3.53
CA ALA A 82 -11.97 7.59 2.11
C ALA A 82 -13.32 7.49 1.38
N GLY A 83 -14.41 7.12 2.07
CA GLY A 83 -15.74 7.02 1.46
C GLY A 83 -15.98 5.74 0.64
N LEU A 84 -15.03 4.80 0.60
CA LEU A 84 -15.08 3.62 -0.27
C LEU A 84 -15.87 2.45 0.33
N VAL A 85 -16.03 2.42 1.65
CA VAL A 85 -16.72 1.32 2.34
C VAL A 85 -17.58 1.79 3.50
N GLU A 86 -18.59 0.99 3.82
CA GLU A 86 -19.41 1.11 5.02
C GLU A 86 -19.46 -0.21 5.81
N SER A 87 -19.71 -0.11 7.12
CA SER A 87 -19.86 -1.29 7.99
C SER A 87 -21.31 -1.43 8.39
N ARG A 88 -21.88 -2.62 8.20
CA ARG A 88 -23.25 -2.94 8.58
C ARG A 88 -23.24 -3.87 9.81
N PRO A 89 -23.99 -3.55 10.88
CA PRO A 89 -24.06 -4.39 12.08
C PRO A 89 -24.38 -5.84 11.73
N TYR A 90 -23.61 -6.77 12.30
CA TYR A 90 -23.75 -8.21 12.08
C TYR A 90 -23.61 -8.69 10.63
N ARG A 91 -23.23 -7.85 9.67
CA ARG A 91 -23.14 -8.19 8.24
C ARG A 91 -21.76 -7.99 7.62
N GLY A 92 -20.88 -7.22 8.26
CA GLY A 92 -19.51 -6.98 7.80
C GLY A 92 -19.35 -5.66 7.07
N VAL A 93 -18.41 -5.62 6.13
CA VAL A 93 -18.06 -4.44 5.32
C VAL A 93 -18.71 -4.56 3.94
N PHE A 94 -19.16 -3.44 3.40
CA PHE A 94 -19.75 -3.32 2.07
C PHE A 94 -19.10 -2.16 1.32
N LEU A 95 -18.99 -2.28 0.00
CA LEU A 95 -18.56 -1.17 -0.84
C LEU A 95 -19.65 -0.11 -0.90
N THR A 96 -19.23 1.15 -0.98
CA THR A 96 -20.10 2.24 -1.46
C THR A 96 -20.09 2.25 -2.99
N GLU A 97 -20.90 3.10 -3.61
CA GLU A 97 -20.87 3.27 -5.07
C GLU A 97 -19.47 3.67 -5.58
N GLU A 98 -18.77 4.56 -4.87
CA GLU A 98 -17.39 4.94 -5.19
C GLU A 98 -16.41 3.77 -5.05
N GLY A 99 -16.61 2.93 -4.03
CA GLY A 99 -15.84 1.69 -3.86
C GLY A 99 -16.11 0.69 -4.99
N GLU A 100 -17.37 0.50 -5.39
CA GLU A 100 -17.72 -0.41 -6.48
C GLU A 100 -17.15 0.03 -7.84
N GLN A 101 -17.03 1.33 -8.07
CA GLN A 101 -16.42 1.86 -9.30
C GLN A 101 -14.90 1.69 -9.34
N LEU A 102 -14.26 1.60 -8.17
CA LEU A 102 -12.81 1.41 -8.05
C LEU A 102 -12.39 -0.06 -8.13
N ALA A 103 -13.28 -0.99 -7.78
CA ALA A 103 -13.05 -2.43 -7.82
C ALA A 103 -13.06 -2.98 -9.26
#